data_AF-A0A3D1HJ94-F1
#
_entry.id   AF-A0A3D1HJ94-F1
#
_cell.length_a   1.000
_cell.length_b   1.000
_cell.length_c   1.000
_cell.angle_alpha   90.00
_cell.angle_beta   90.00
_cell.angle_gamma   90.00
#
_symmetry.space_group_name_H-M   'P 1'
#
loop_
_entity.id
_entity.type
_entity.pdbx_description
1 polymer ?
#
loop_
_entity_poly.entity_id
_entity_poly.type
_entity_poly.pdbx_seq_one_letter_code
_entity_poly.pdbx_strand_id
1 'polypeptide(L)'
;MIGVISENLLADKTIEAGKSQVVLVGHGSDSPANAMYSQLDYLLKDEGKAEWHVGTIEGYPTIENVERQLRKSKTKRVVLVPLLYIAG
;
A
#
# COMPACT_ATOMS: atom_id res chain seq x y z
N MET A 1 -1.98 11.66 9.53
CA MET A 1 -1.01 11.29 8.47
C MET A 1 -1.65 10.40 7.41
N ILE A 2 -2.27 9.27 7.77
CA ILE A 2 -3.00 8.39 6.82
C ILE A 2 -4.12 9.13 6.07
N GLY A 3 -4.91 9.98 6.75
CA GLY A 3 -5.95 10.80 6.12
C GLY A 3 -5.43 11.71 5.01
N VAL A 4 -4.28 12.35 5.23
CA VAL A 4 -3.63 13.25 4.24
C VAL A 4 -3.11 12.46 3.04
N ILE A 5 -2.61 11.24 3.24
CA ILE A 5 -2.19 10.36 2.13
C ILE A 5 -3.41 9.96 1.31
N SER A 6 -4.52 9.56 1.95
CA SER A 6 -5.73 9.19 1.22
C SER A 6 -6.35 10.36 0.47
N GLU A 7 -6.41 11.55 1.06
CA GLU A 7 -6.99 12.73 0.40
C GLU A 7 -6.18 13.15 -0.83
N ASN A 8 -4.84 13.17 -0.73
CA ASN A 8 -3.99 13.56 -1.85
C ASN A 8 -3.94 12.50 -2.96
N LEU A 9 -3.98 11.20 -2.61
CA LEU A 9 -4.06 10.14 -3.62
C LEU A 9 -5.42 10.11 -4.32
N LEU A 10 -6.53 10.30 -3.58
CA LEU A 10 -7.86 10.32 -4.16
C LEU A 10 -8.17 11.61 -4.93
N ALA A 11 -7.44 12.69 -4.67
CA ALA A 11 -7.46 13.90 -5.50
C ALA A 11 -6.88 13.64 -6.90
N ASP A 12 -6.01 12.65 -7.05
CA ASP A 12 -5.63 12.13 -8.36
C ASP A 12 -6.78 11.33 -8.95
N LYS A 13 -7.42 11.90 -9.98
CA LYS A 13 -8.57 11.31 -10.69
C LYS A 13 -8.28 9.93 -11.33
N THR A 14 -7.01 9.51 -11.36
CA THR A 14 -6.64 8.16 -11.80
C THR A 14 -6.92 7.09 -10.74
N ILE A 15 -7.14 7.45 -9.48
CA ILE A 15 -7.47 6.54 -8.38
C ILE A 15 -8.97 6.59 -8.10
N GLU A 16 -9.71 5.67 -8.72
CA GLU A 16 -11.14 5.52 -8.44
C GLU A 16 -11.36 4.65 -7.20
N ALA A 17 -11.82 5.27 -6.11
CA ALA A 17 -12.20 4.58 -4.88
C ALA A 17 -13.22 3.45 -5.17
N GLY A 18 -12.96 2.25 -4.64
CA GLY A 18 -13.79 1.06 -4.88
C GLY A 18 -13.62 0.39 -6.25
N LYS A 19 -12.76 0.92 -7.11
CA LYS A 19 -12.45 0.34 -8.44
C LYS A 19 -10.95 0.14 -8.69
N SER A 20 -10.10 0.47 -7.71
CA SER A 20 -8.65 0.28 -7.77
C SER A 20 -8.16 -0.32 -6.46
N GLN A 21 -7.20 -1.24 -6.53
CA GLN A 21 -6.35 -1.58 -5.38
C GLN A 21 -5.21 -0.57 -5.31
N VAL A 22 -4.84 -0.14 -4.11
CA VAL A 22 -3.69 0.75 -3.89
C VAL A 22 -2.59 -0.04 -3.19
N VAL A 23 -1.38 -0.01 -3.74
CA VAL A 23 -0.20 -0.61 -3.11
C VAL A 23 0.81 0.49 -2.83
N LEU A 24 1.05 0.75 -1.55
CA LEU A 24 2.14 1.58 -1.08
C LEU A 24 3.44 0.76 -1.13
N VAL A 25 4.43 1.24 -1.87
CA VAL A 25 5.69 0.53 -2.10
C VAL A 25 6.82 1.19 -1.30
N GLY A 26 7.17 0.58 -0.17
CA GLY A 26 8.29 1.00 0.66
C GLY A 26 9.62 0.38 0.22
N HIS A 27 10.73 0.89 0.73
CA HIS A 27 12.05 0.32 0.47
C HIS A 27 12.18 -1.07 1.14
N GLY A 28 11.83 -1.15 2.42
CA GLY A 28 12.13 -2.32 3.26
C GLY A 28 13.59 -2.36 3.71
N SER A 29 13.89 -3.13 4.76
CA SER A 29 15.26 -3.38 5.22
C SER A 29 15.30 -4.55 6.21
N ASP A 30 16.49 -5.04 6.55
CA ASP A 30 16.70 -6.02 7.62
C ASP A 30 16.60 -5.42 9.04
N SER A 31 16.47 -4.10 9.17
CA SER A 31 16.32 -3.43 10.47
C SER A 31 14.97 -3.82 11.12
N PRO A 32 14.89 -3.92 12.45
CA PRO A 32 13.62 -4.04 13.17
C PRO A 32 12.60 -2.96 12.83
N ALA A 33 13.06 -1.78 12.38
CA ALA A 33 12.20 -0.70 11.90
C ALA A 33 11.31 -1.11 10.72
N ASN A 34 11.68 -2.16 9.97
CA ASN A 34 10.87 -2.71 8.89
C ASN A 34 9.46 -3.14 9.34
N ALA A 35 9.27 -3.47 10.62
CA ALA A 35 7.96 -3.79 11.19
C ALA A 35 6.91 -2.68 10.99
N MET A 36 7.34 -1.43 10.82
CA MET A 36 6.44 -0.30 10.54
C MET A 36 5.63 -0.50 9.25
N TYR A 37 6.18 -1.16 8.23
CA TYR A 37 5.45 -1.41 6.98
C TYR A 37 4.26 -2.36 7.21
N SER A 38 4.46 -3.42 7.99
CA SER A 38 3.38 -4.34 8.37
C SER A 38 2.36 -3.68 9.29
N GLN A 39 2.81 -2.83 10.22
CA GLN A 39 1.91 -2.08 11.09
C GLN A 39 1.04 -1.11 10.28
N LEU A 40 1.63 -0.41 9.30
CA LEU A 40 0.88 0.49 8.43
C LEU A 40 -0.17 -0.26 7.61
N ASP A 41 0.20 -1.40 7.04
CA ASP A 41 -0.72 -2.29 6.32
C ASP A 41 -1.92 -2.73 7.17
N TYR A 42 -1.66 -3.08 8.43
CA TYR A 42 -2.70 -3.44 9.39
C TYR A 42 -3.61 -2.24 9.72
N LEU A 43 -3.03 -1.08 10.04
CA LEU A 43 -3.79 0.13 10.38
C LEU A 43 -4.71 0.58 9.24
N LEU A 44 -4.25 0.49 7.99
CA LEU A 44 -5.09 0.81 6.82
C LEU A 44 -6.33 -0.09 6.76
N LYS A 45 -6.15 -1.40 7.00
CA LYS A 45 -7.25 -2.37 7.01
C LYS A 45 -8.20 -2.13 8.18
N ASP A 46 -7.67 -1.85 9.36
CA ASP A 46 -8.46 -1.55 10.57
C ASP A 46 -9.31 -0.27 10.38
N GLU A 47 -8.77 0.74 9.68
CA GLU A 47 -9.50 1.95 9.27
C GLU A 47 -10.48 1.73 8.09
N GLY A 48 -10.80 0.49 7.73
CA GLY A 48 -11.76 0.16 6.69
C GLY A 48 -11.23 0.34 5.25
N LYS A 49 -9.93 0.58 5.07
CA LYS A 49 -9.30 0.70 3.74
C LYS A 49 -8.79 -0.67 3.25
N ALA A 50 -9.70 -1.64 3.13
CA ALA A 50 -9.37 -3.03 2.79
C ALA A 50 -8.65 -3.20 1.43
N GLU A 51 -8.86 -2.28 0.50
CA GLU A 51 -8.27 -2.25 -0.85
C GLU A 51 -6.86 -1.63 -0.87
N TRP A 52 -6.33 -1.24 0.30
CA TRP A 52 -5.00 -0.65 0.45
C TRP A 52 -4.04 -1.67 1.06
N HIS A 53 -2.86 -1.74 0.47
CA HIS A 53 -1.81 -2.68 0.85
C HIS A 53 -0.47 -1.97 0.98
N VAL A 54 0.41 -2.49 1.83
CA VAL A 54 1.81 -2.09 1.88
C VAL A 54 2.68 -3.27 1.47
N GLY A 55 3.58 -3.03 0.52
CA GLY A 55 4.65 -3.93 0.14
C GLY A 55 5.99 -3.24 0.23
N THR A 56 7.06 -4.02 0.27
CA THR A 56 8.43 -3.52 0.31
C THR A 56 9.29 -4.18 -0.77
N ILE A 57 10.35 -3.48 -1.20
CA ILE A 57 11.29 -3.98 -2.22
C ILE A 57 12.24 -5.01 -1.61
N GLU A 58 12.79 -4.73 -0.43
CA GLU A 58 13.88 -5.49 0.21
C GLU A 58 13.53 -6.00 1.61
N GLY A 59 12.24 -6.10 1.96
CA GLY A 59 11.83 -6.51 3.31
C GLY A 59 10.49 -7.22 3.36
N TYR A 60 9.80 -7.07 4.48
CA TYR A 60 8.45 -7.59 4.70
C TYR A 60 7.43 -6.45 4.95
N PRO A 61 6.20 -6.49 4.42
CA PRO A 61 5.63 -7.52 3.53
C PRO A 61 6.29 -7.54 2.14
N THR A 62 6.42 -8.74 1.57
CA THR A 62 7.01 -8.97 0.24
C THR A 62 5.99 -8.76 -0.88
N ILE A 63 6.45 -8.74 -2.14
CA ILE A 63 5.56 -8.69 -3.30
C ILE A 63 4.60 -9.89 -3.36
N GLU A 64 5.02 -11.09 -2.97
CA GLU A 64 4.16 -12.28 -2.91
C GLU A 64 3.06 -12.13 -1.85
N ASN A 65 3.35 -11.43 -0.75
CA ASN A 65 2.32 -11.10 0.24
C ASN A 65 1.29 -10.13 -0.35
N VAL A 66 1.72 -9.12 -1.10
CA VAL A 66 0.82 -8.18 -1.78
C VAL A 66 0.01 -8.90 -2.86
N GLU A 67 0.63 -9.70 -3.72
CA GLU A 67 -0.07 -10.46 -4.77
C GLU A 67 -1.16 -11.36 -4.20
N ARG A 68 -0.89 -12.03 -3.08
CA ARG A 68 -1.88 -12.88 -2.40
C ARG A 68 -3.09 -12.07 -1.93
N GLN A 69 -2.88 -10.82 -1.51
CA GLN A 69 -3.97 -9.92 -1.14
C GLN A 69 -4.74 -9.47 -2.38
N LEU A 70 -4.04 -9.01 -3.42
CA LEU A 70 -4.63 -8.54 -4.68
C LEU A 70 -5.48 -9.63 -5.37
N ARG A 71 -5.04 -10.89 -5.35
CA ARG A 71 -5.79 -12.03 -5.93
C ARG A 71 -7.13 -12.32 -5.25
N LYS A 72 -7.35 -11.83 -4.03
CA LYS A 72 -8.64 -11.92 -3.34
C LYS A 72 -9.63 -10.86 -3.82
N SER A 73 -9.13 -9.78 -4.43
CA SER A 73 -9.95 -8.73 -4.99
C SER A 73 -10.48 -9.11 -6.37
N LYS A 74 -11.67 -8.62 -6.71
CA LYS A 74 -12.25 -8.71 -8.06
C LYS A 74 -11.79 -7.57 -8.96
N THR A 75 -11.06 -6.60 -8.39
CA THR A 75 -10.61 -5.40 -9.05
C THR A 75 -9.42 -5.68 -9.96
N LYS A 76 -9.51 -5.24 -11.22
CA LYS A 76 -8.46 -5.45 -12.23
C LYS A 76 -7.40 -4.34 -12.30
N ARG A 77 -7.63 -3.25 -11.58
CA ARG A 77 -6.76 -2.07 -11.57
C ARG A 77 -5.98 -2.02 -10.27
N VAL A 78 -4.66 -1.94 -10.40
CA VAL A 78 -3.73 -1.77 -9.28
C VAL A 78 -2.97 -0.47 -9.50
N VAL A 79 -2.92 0.37 -8.48
CA VAL A 79 -2.15 1.62 -8.47
C VAL A 79 -0.98 1.43 -7.52
N LEU A 80 0.23 1.58 -8.04
CA LEU A 80 1.46 1.55 -7.25
C LEU A 80 1.80 2.98 -6.85
N VAL A 81 2.01 3.19 -5.55
CA VAL A 81 2.37 4.50 -5.01
C VAL A 81 3.65 4.35 -4.20
N PRO A 82 4.74 5.04 -4.56
CA PRO A 82 5.96 5.02 -3.78
C PRO A 82 5.70 5.53 -2.35
N LEU A 83 6.08 4.73 -1.36
CA LEU A 83 6.23 5.15 0.04
C LEU A 83 7.71 5.43 0.29
N LEU A 84 8.27 6.31 -0.54
CA LEU A 84 9.67 6.69 -0.59
C LEU A 84 9.76 8.21 -0.57
N TYR A 85 10.85 8.75 -0.03
CA TYR A 85 11.07 10.20 -0.02
C TYR A 85 11.25 10.76 -1.46
N ILE A 86 11.88 10.00 -2.34
CA ILE A 86 12.03 10.29 -3.77
C ILE A 86 11.70 9.02 -4.55
N ALA A 87 10.88 9.15 -5.58
CA ALA A 87 10.64 8.09 -6.57
C ALA A 87 11.76 8.14 -7.61
N GLY A 88 12.86 7.44 -7.33
CA GLY A 88 14.02 7.34 -8.22
C GLY A 88 13.78 6.46 -9.44
#